data_AF-A0A143PU97-F1
#
_entry.id   AF-A0A143PU97-F1
#
_cell.length_a   1.000
_cell.length_b   1.000
_cell.length_c   1.000
_cell.angle_alpha   90.00
_cell.angle_beta   90.00
_cell.angle_gamma   90.00
#
_symmetry.space_group_name_H-M   'P 1'
#
loop_
_entity.id
_entity.type
_entity.pdbx_description
1 polymer ?
#
loop_
_entity_poly.entity_id
_entity_poly.type
_entity_poly.pdbx_seq_one_letter_code
_entity_poly.pdbx_strand_id
1 'polypeptide(L)'
;MLGVSRHAWAFCLVAWLGVALWQANPVRVGDGHEHVAVALALARGHGPAFAPDQIPSLEAELRALGPTFANATLAHPDLVGRDGRQDLPHFWLYPLLAAPGVKVALLLGVSPLWGFVGLHAVLLGALCALVLARPAPIWTSLLLLSPLVWWIDKPSPDMLLVSCLAGAMLLWTTRPTVSLILLGVGASQNPGLVLVAALFAAWGSIERPARLMCRRWQTGVFGAALLIALPPAYYLWRLGIPSPLTAATITRWPGLFDALFPFSDVSVGLVVRYPPFVVAVVVAAAWLAWRELSRLREPFIATTGLAALALLWVVGQPVSQNHGGSPDLSRYALWLMPLALPLLQQAGTSTSRVMQHVGLALAALSAAWTLVAFPPSRPEGHLQSTPFAHWLWTRHPMWNDPRPEVFAERESHAEPAVVPTATPGCQKVLLYEGQWPVHCLPQDTPPDECFDTQRFCYANRTATGAGYLFMVEPLRPGVPVVQAEKTWTRATPAVATMRQLVRGLAIGEPEDAMVSLRGLWNVAWLQQWNGQRRAVFYVRNTRPDARIGVRVRHRVLARVIDLNRAVEIATYPIEPDTRHPASIPLPDAAADLAITFEPR
;
A
#
# COMPACT_ATOMS: atom_id res chain seq x y z
N MET A 1 14.04 -29.10 -33.14
CA MET A 1 13.45 -27.83 -32.66
C MET A 1 14.07 -27.51 -31.31
N LEU A 2 14.67 -26.32 -31.22
CA LEU A 2 15.75 -25.94 -30.31
C LEU A 2 15.21 -25.54 -28.93
N GLY A 3 15.71 -26.16 -27.86
CA GLY A 3 15.60 -25.58 -26.53
C GLY A 3 16.34 -24.24 -26.50
N VAL A 4 15.79 -23.23 -25.83
CA VAL A 4 16.48 -21.93 -25.65
C VAL A 4 17.82 -22.21 -24.97
N SER A 5 18.92 -21.82 -25.61
CA SER A 5 20.24 -22.04 -25.02
C SER A 5 20.36 -21.22 -23.73
N ARG A 6 21.04 -21.75 -22.71
CA ARG A 6 21.26 -21.03 -21.44
C ARG A 6 21.91 -19.66 -21.66
N HIS A 7 22.77 -19.55 -22.68
CA HIS A 7 23.42 -18.29 -23.09
C HIS A 7 22.42 -17.29 -23.68
N ALA A 8 21.50 -17.74 -24.54
CA ALA A 8 20.45 -16.88 -25.08
C ALA A 8 19.52 -16.36 -23.95
N TRP A 9 19.13 -17.24 -23.02
CA TRP A 9 18.35 -16.83 -21.86
C TRP A 9 19.10 -15.84 -20.96
N ALA A 10 20.38 -16.08 -20.70
CA ALA A 10 21.23 -15.17 -19.95
C ALA A 10 21.31 -13.79 -20.61
N PHE A 11 21.52 -13.73 -21.92
CA PHE A 11 21.52 -12.49 -22.68
C PHE A 11 20.18 -11.75 -22.56
N CYS A 12 19.05 -12.44 -22.75
CA CYS A 12 17.72 -11.84 -22.61
C CYS A 12 17.48 -11.27 -21.21
N LEU A 13 17.88 -12.00 -20.16
CA LEU A 13 17.69 -11.56 -18.78
C LEU A 13 18.59 -10.38 -18.40
N VAL A 14 19.83 -10.36 -18.90
CA VAL A 14 20.74 -9.22 -18.71
C VAL A 14 20.24 -8.00 -19.49
N ALA A 15 19.78 -8.18 -20.73
CA ALA A 15 19.20 -7.11 -21.53
C ALA A 15 17.94 -6.55 -20.86
N TRP A 16 17.08 -7.41 -20.30
CA TRP A 16 15.92 -7.01 -19.50
C TRP A 16 16.30 -6.09 -18.33
N LEU A 17 17.27 -6.49 -17.51
CA LEU A 17 17.73 -5.68 -16.39
C LEU A 17 18.40 -4.38 -16.87
N GLY A 18 19.09 -4.42 -18.01
CA GLY A 18 19.65 -3.22 -18.65
C GLY A 18 18.56 -2.23 -19.07
N VAL A 19 17.45 -2.71 -19.65
CA VAL A 19 16.28 -1.87 -19.99
C VAL A 19 15.64 -1.29 -18.74
N ALA A 20 15.45 -2.10 -17.69
CA ALA A 20 14.89 -1.61 -16.43
C ALA A 20 15.79 -0.54 -15.78
N LEU A 21 17.11 -0.76 -15.74
CA LEU A 21 18.07 0.24 -15.25
C LEU A 21 18.11 1.50 -16.11
N TRP A 22 17.96 1.38 -17.43
CA TRP A 22 17.89 2.54 -18.32
C TRP A 22 16.64 3.39 -18.09
N GLN A 23 15.54 2.79 -17.63
CA GLN A 23 14.31 3.49 -17.24
C GLN A 23 14.35 4.08 -15.83
N ALA A 24 15.42 3.84 -15.05
CA ALA A 24 15.55 4.36 -13.70
C ALA A 24 15.53 5.88 -13.70
N ASN A 25 14.59 6.47 -12.96
CA ASN A 25 14.52 7.90 -12.71
C ASN A 25 14.43 8.10 -11.19
N PRO A 26 15.59 8.19 -10.49
CA PRO A 26 15.63 8.10 -9.04
C PRO A 26 14.70 9.10 -8.37
N VAL A 27 13.77 8.59 -7.56
CA VAL A 27 12.70 9.39 -6.97
C VAL A 27 12.35 8.87 -5.58
N ARG A 28 11.99 9.78 -4.67
CA ARG A 28 11.50 9.40 -3.35
C ARG A 28 10.04 8.99 -3.43
N VAL A 29 9.74 7.89 -2.75
CA VAL A 29 8.40 7.34 -2.55
C VAL A 29 8.28 6.88 -1.09
N GLY A 30 7.08 6.90 -0.52
CA GLY A 30 6.84 6.54 0.89
C GLY A 30 7.89 7.13 1.85
N ASP A 31 8.40 6.31 2.76
CA ASP A 31 9.38 6.73 3.78
C ASP A 31 10.83 6.83 3.29
N GLY A 32 11.05 6.78 1.98
CA GLY A 32 12.39 6.82 1.38
C GLY A 32 13.23 8.05 1.77
N HIS A 33 12.60 9.14 2.21
CA HIS A 33 13.29 10.33 2.69
C HIS A 33 14.10 10.08 3.97
N GLU A 34 13.64 9.20 4.85
CA GLU A 34 14.37 8.81 6.06
C GLU A 34 15.66 8.06 5.70
N HIS A 35 15.57 7.14 4.73
CA HIS A 35 16.74 6.40 4.26
C HIS A 35 17.78 7.32 3.61
N VAL A 36 17.33 8.29 2.81
CA VAL A 36 18.21 9.27 2.17
C VAL A 36 18.89 10.15 3.21
N ALA A 37 18.16 10.64 4.22
CA ALA A 37 18.71 11.41 5.33
C ALA A 37 19.83 10.67 6.07
N VAL A 38 19.60 9.42 6.45
CA VAL A 38 20.60 8.59 7.15
C VAL A 38 21.80 8.30 6.24
N ALA A 39 21.58 8.00 4.96
CA ALA A 39 22.68 7.72 4.03
C ALA A 39 23.54 8.96 3.76
N LEU A 40 22.96 10.16 3.67
CA LEU A 40 23.69 11.43 3.56
C LEU A 40 24.57 11.69 4.79
N ALA A 41 24.03 11.46 6.00
CA ALA A 41 24.80 11.60 7.23
C ALA A 41 25.98 10.63 7.28
N LEU A 42 25.74 9.35 6.98
CA LEU A 42 26.77 8.30 6.94
C LEU A 42 27.83 8.58 5.86
N ALA A 43 27.42 9.05 4.67
CA ALA A 43 28.35 9.42 3.59
C ALA A 43 29.30 10.55 3.99
N ARG A 44 28.89 11.42 4.92
CA ARG A 44 29.67 12.51 5.52
C ARG A 44 30.48 12.09 6.74
N GLY A 45 30.41 10.82 7.16
CA GLY A 45 31.11 10.31 8.34
C GLY A 45 30.39 10.59 9.67
N HIS A 46 29.14 11.05 9.64
CA HIS A 46 28.31 11.15 10.84
C HIS A 46 27.65 9.81 11.17
N GLY A 47 27.16 9.66 12.40
CA GLY A 47 26.34 8.52 12.81
C GLY A 47 24.91 8.57 12.24
N PRO A 48 24.12 7.49 12.39
CA PRO A 48 22.78 7.38 11.82
C PRO A 48 21.69 8.22 12.52
N ALA A 49 22.06 9.04 13.51
CA ALA A 49 21.14 9.84 14.31
C ALA A 49 21.53 11.31 14.32
N PHE A 50 20.57 12.19 14.53
CA PHE A 50 20.68 13.61 14.23
C PHE A 50 20.61 14.45 15.49
N ALA A 51 21.53 15.41 15.65
CA ALA A 51 21.34 16.43 16.67
C ALA A 51 20.17 17.35 16.28
N PRO A 52 19.44 17.93 17.25
CA PRO A 52 18.24 18.73 16.97
C PRO A 52 18.47 19.89 15.99
N ASP A 53 19.65 20.51 16.03
CA ASP A 53 20.07 21.60 15.14
C ASP A 53 20.40 21.13 13.71
N GLN A 54 20.69 19.84 13.50
CA GLN A 54 20.96 19.27 12.19
C GLN A 54 19.67 19.04 11.38
N ILE A 55 18.56 18.74 12.06
CA ILE A 55 17.28 18.35 11.42
C ILE A 55 16.80 19.40 10.40
N PRO A 56 16.67 20.70 10.73
CA PRO A 56 16.20 21.70 9.78
C PRO A 56 17.10 21.84 8.54
N SER A 57 18.42 21.73 8.73
CA SER A 57 19.38 21.81 7.62
C SER A 57 19.26 20.61 6.67
N LEU A 58 19.03 19.41 7.21
CA LEU A 58 18.87 18.20 6.42
C LEU A 58 17.52 18.17 5.70
N GLU A 59 16.45 18.65 6.33
CA GLU A 59 15.16 18.83 5.64
C GLU A 59 15.25 19.83 4.49
N ALA A 60 15.95 20.95 4.68
CA ALA A 60 16.18 21.92 3.61
C ALA A 60 16.97 21.29 2.45
N GLU A 61 17.99 20.49 2.76
CA GLU A 61 18.74 19.73 1.77
C GLU A 61 17.86 18.72 1.01
N LEU A 62 17.03 17.95 1.73
CA LEU A 62 16.10 17.00 1.11
C LEU A 62 15.12 17.70 0.18
N ARG A 63 14.54 18.83 0.60
CA ARG A 63 13.62 19.63 -0.25
C ARG A 63 14.32 20.13 -1.52
N ALA A 64 15.61 20.44 -1.45
CA ALA A 64 16.41 20.83 -2.61
C ALA A 64 16.64 19.69 -3.62
N LEU A 65 16.48 18.41 -3.21
CA LEU A 65 16.60 17.26 -4.12
C LEU A 65 15.42 17.11 -5.08
N GLY A 66 14.26 17.72 -4.79
CA GLY A 66 13.12 17.75 -5.70
C GLY A 66 11.75 17.77 -5.02
N PRO A 67 10.67 17.91 -5.81
CA PRO A 67 9.31 18.12 -5.31
C PRO A 67 8.77 16.95 -4.48
N THR A 68 9.25 15.72 -4.70
CA THR A 68 8.83 14.55 -3.90
C THR A 68 9.28 14.62 -2.43
N PHE A 69 10.19 15.53 -2.10
CA PHE A 69 10.64 15.80 -0.73
C PHE A 69 9.99 17.04 -0.10
N ALA A 70 9.10 17.76 -0.80
CA ALA A 70 8.56 19.03 -0.32
C ALA A 70 7.91 18.92 1.07
N ASN A 71 7.26 17.80 1.35
CA ASN A 71 6.57 17.51 2.62
C ASN A 71 7.33 16.52 3.51
N ALA A 72 8.63 16.28 3.25
CA ALA A 72 9.43 15.41 4.11
C ALA A 72 9.66 16.10 5.47
N THR A 73 9.27 15.42 6.54
CA THR A 73 9.55 15.80 7.93
C THR A 73 10.46 14.75 8.53
N LEU A 74 11.52 15.19 9.20
CA LEU A 74 12.42 14.31 9.94
C LEU A 74 12.21 14.41 11.45
N ALA A 75 11.28 15.24 11.92
CA ALA A 75 11.01 15.41 13.34
C ALA A 75 10.19 14.24 13.91
N HIS A 76 10.79 13.51 14.85
CA HIS A 76 10.18 12.42 15.61
C HIS A 76 10.55 12.58 17.10
N PRO A 77 9.78 13.40 17.84
CA PRO A 77 10.11 13.71 19.25
C PRO A 77 10.15 12.46 20.14
N ASP A 78 9.39 11.43 19.79
CA ASP A 78 9.35 10.15 20.52
C ASP A 78 10.58 9.26 20.29
N LEU A 79 11.47 9.64 19.36
CA LEU A 79 12.69 8.90 18.99
C LEU A 79 13.97 9.65 19.36
N VAL A 80 13.91 10.52 20.36
CA VAL A 80 15.10 11.19 20.92
C VAL A 80 15.79 10.28 21.92
N GLY A 81 17.03 9.91 21.63
CA GLY A 81 17.84 9.07 22.51
C GLY A 81 18.34 9.80 23.75
N ARG A 82 18.91 9.02 24.68
CA ARG A 82 19.48 9.54 25.95
C ARG A 82 20.60 10.57 25.75
N ASP A 83 21.22 10.59 24.58
CA ASP A 83 22.26 11.53 24.17
C ASP A 83 21.69 12.81 23.52
N GLY A 84 20.37 12.99 23.51
CA GLY A 84 19.68 14.15 22.94
C GLY A 84 19.60 14.15 21.41
N ARG A 85 20.12 13.11 20.74
CA ARG A 85 20.05 12.97 19.29
C ARG A 85 18.87 12.09 18.88
N GLN A 86 18.22 12.44 17.78
CA GLN A 86 17.04 11.77 17.29
C GLN A 86 17.38 10.67 16.28
N ASP A 87 16.78 9.49 16.44
CA ASP A 87 16.71 8.46 15.42
C ASP A 87 15.52 8.69 14.46
N LEU A 88 15.49 7.92 13.37
CA LEU A 88 14.32 7.82 12.50
C LEU A 88 13.62 6.47 12.67
N PRO A 89 12.32 6.37 12.35
CA PRO A 89 11.57 5.13 12.44
C PRO A 89 12.23 3.94 11.71
N HIS A 90 12.80 4.18 10.52
CA HIS A 90 13.36 3.10 9.70
C HIS A 90 14.82 2.74 10.04
N PHE A 91 15.15 1.45 9.89
CA PHE A 91 16.45 0.88 10.24
C PHE A 91 17.63 1.43 9.42
N TRP A 92 18.78 1.61 10.07
CA TRP A 92 19.95 2.28 9.49
C TRP A 92 20.88 1.40 8.62
N LEU A 93 20.76 0.06 8.64
CA LEU A 93 21.69 -0.80 7.87
C LEU A 93 21.55 -0.62 6.35
N TYR A 94 20.33 -0.52 5.81
CA TYR A 94 20.13 -0.28 4.37
C TYR A 94 20.78 1.05 3.92
N PRO A 95 20.52 2.19 4.59
CA PRO A 95 21.25 3.43 4.32
C PRO A 95 22.77 3.31 4.44
N LEU A 96 23.28 2.53 5.41
CA LEU A 96 24.72 2.28 5.55
C LEU A 96 25.31 1.57 4.32
N LEU A 97 24.60 0.59 3.76
CA LEU A 97 25.03 -0.09 2.54
C LEU A 97 24.98 0.84 1.31
N ALA A 98 24.08 1.81 1.29
CA ALA A 98 23.96 2.79 0.22
C ALA A 98 24.97 3.95 0.35
N ALA A 99 25.44 4.26 1.56
CA ALA A 99 26.28 5.42 1.86
C ALA A 99 27.55 5.54 0.99
N PRO A 100 28.29 4.47 0.65
CA PRO A 100 29.42 4.56 -0.27
C PRO A 100 29.01 5.07 -1.66
N GLY A 101 27.89 4.55 -2.19
CA GLY A 101 27.34 5.01 -3.48
C GLY A 101 26.84 6.45 -3.41
N VAL A 102 26.19 6.84 -2.30
CA VAL A 102 25.76 8.21 -2.04
C VAL A 102 26.96 9.16 -2.00
N LYS A 103 28.06 8.77 -1.33
CA LYS A 103 29.30 9.54 -1.30
C LYS A 103 29.88 9.78 -2.69
N VAL A 104 29.91 8.74 -3.54
CA VAL A 104 30.36 8.86 -4.93
C VAL A 104 29.45 9.81 -5.72
N ALA A 105 28.12 9.70 -5.57
CA ALA A 105 27.18 10.59 -6.23
C ALA A 105 27.40 12.07 -5.85
N LEU A 106 27.60 12.35 -4.55
CA LEU A 106 27.92 13.69 -4.06
C LEU A 106 29.24 14.23 -4.66
N LEU A 107 30.29 13.39 -4.74
CA LEU A 107 31.57 13.78 -5.34
C LEU A 107 31.47 14.09 -6.84
N LEU A 108 30.55 13.43 -7.55
CA LEU A 108 30.29 13.66 -8.97
C LEU A 108 29.32 14.82 -9.23
N GLY A 109 28.78 15.46 -8.19
CA GLY A 109 27.78 16.53 -8.32
C GLY A 109 26.44 16.05 -8.88
N VAL A 110 26.12 14.76 -8.75
CA VAL A 110 24.81 14.20 -9.16
C VAL A 110 23.94 13.92 -7.94
N SER A 111 22.63 13.70 -8.14
CA SER A 111 21.69 13.42 -7.06
C SER A 111 22.16 12.22 -6.21
N PRO A 112 22.13 12.30 -4.86
CA PRO A 112 22.50 11.21 -3.96
C PRO A 112 21.64 9.95 -4.15
N LEU A 113 20.45 10.09 -4.75
CA LEU A 113 19.56 8.97 -5.04
C LEU A 113 20.20 7.93 -5.98
N TRP A 114 21.12 8.33 -6.85
CA TRP A 114 21.88 7.41 -7.70
C TRP A 114 22.76 6.43 -6.89
N GLY A 115 23.13 6.78 -5.65
CA GLY A 115 23.80 5.85 -4.74
C GLY A 115 22.95 4.63 -4.38
N PHE A 116 21.65 4.84 -4.18
CA PHE A 116 20.69 3.76 -3.94
C PHE A 116 20.45 2.92 -5.19
N VAL A 117 20.34 3.56 -6.36
CA VAL A 117 20.22 2.84 -7.64
C VAL A 117 21.43 1.97 -7.91
N GLY A 118 22.64 2.47 -7.62
CA GLY A 118 23.87 1.69 -7.70
C GLY A 118 23.85 0.45 -6.80
N LEU A 119 23.43 0.60 -5.54
CA LEU A 119 23.25 -0.54 -4.63
C LEU A 119 22.25 -1.56 -5.19
N HIS A 120 21.10 -1.09 -5.69
CA HIS A 120 20.06 -1.97 -6.25
C HIS A 120 20.52 -2.70 -7.50
N ALA A 121 21.29 -2.04 -8.38
CA ALA A 121 21.89 -2.65 -9.56
C ALA A 121 22.85 -3.78 -9.16
N VAL A 122 23.67 -3.59 -8.11
CA VAL A 122 24.57 -4.63 -7.60
C VAL A 122 23.78 -5.82 -7.04
N LEU A 123 22.74 -5.56 -6.25
CA LEU A 123 21.89 -6.61 -5.69
C LEU A 123 21.18 -7.43 -6.78
N LEU A 124 20.58 -6.76 -7.77
CA LEU A 124 19.92 -7.42 -8.90
C LEU A 124 20.91 -8.15 -9.81
N GLY A 125 22.09 -7.59 -10.05
CA GLY A 125 23.15 -8.25 -10.81
C GLY A 125 23.62 -9.54 -10.13
N ALA A 126 23.83 -9.49 -8.82
CA ALA A 126 24.17 -10.67 -8.02
C ALA A 126 23.04 -11.72 -8.05
N LEU A 127 21.78 -11.30 -7.90
CA LEU A 127 20.64 -12.20 -7.97
C LEU A 127 20.47 -12.82 -9.36
N CYS A 128 20.67 -12.04 -10.43
CA CYS A 128 20.70 -12.53 -11.81
C CYS A 128 21.78 -13.60 -12.00
N ALA A 129 23.00 -13.36 -11.52
CA ALA A 129 24.07 -14.36 -11.56
C ALA A 129 23.69 -15.65 -10.80
N LEU A 130 23.06 -15.53 -9.62
CA LEU A 130 22.59 -16.68 -8.85
C LEU A 130 21.50 -17.47 -9.58
N VAL A 131 20.51 -16.78 -10.16
CA VAL A 131 19.43 -17.36 -10.98
C VAL A 131 20.01 -18.11 -12.17
N LEU A 132 20.90 -17.45 -12.93
CA LEU A 132 21.52 -18.04 -14.11
C LEU A 132 22.44 -19.21 -13.77
N ALA A 133 23.00 -19.28 -12.56
CA ALA A 133 23.81 -20.39 -12.08
C ALA A 133 22.98 -21.64 -11.69
N ARG A 134 21.66 -21.52 -11.49
CA ARG A 134 20.78 -22.65 -11.16
C ARG A 134 20.37 -23.49 -12.39
N PRO A 135 19.96 -24.76 -12.21
CA PRO A 135 19.56 -25.63 -13.32
C PRO A 135 18.26 -25.24 -14.03
N ALA A 136 17.42 -24.42 -13.39
CA ALA A 136 16.10 -24.03 -13.87
C ALA A 136 15.96 -22.49 -14.05
N PRO A 137 16.85 -21.83 -14.81
CA PRO A 137 16.95 -20.37 -14.80
C PRO A 137 15.68 -19.69 -15.29
N ILE A 138 14.94 -20.28 -16.25
CA ILE A 138 13.70 -19.67 -16.78
C ILE A 138 12.66 -19.49 -15.67
N TRP A 139 12.41 -20.54 -14.89
CA TRP A 139 11.42 -20.52 -13.81
C TRP A 139 11.84 -19.62 -12.65
N THR A 140 13.11 -19.63 -12.26
CA THR A 140 13.61 -18.76 -11.18
C THR A 140 13.75 -17.30 -11.61
N SER A 141 13.87 -17.02 -12.93
CA SER A 141 13.90 -15.65 -13.46
C SER A 141 12.57 -14.93 -13.32
N LEU A 142 11.45 -15.63 -13.09
CA LEU A 142 10.14 -14.99 -12.87
C LEU A 142 10.17 -13.94 -11.75
N LEU A 143 11.05 -14.11 -10.74
CA LEU A 143 11.27 -13.10 -9.70
C LEU A 143 11.89 -11.81 -10.26
N LEU A 144 12.87 -11.91 -11.17
CA LEU A 144 13.53 -10.75 -11.80
C LEU A 144 12.67 -10.11 -12.90
N LEU A 145 11.73 -10.88 -13.45
CA LEU A 145 10.72 -10.43 -14.42
C LEU A 145 9.44 -9.95 -13.73
N SER A 146 9.48 -9.67 -12.43
CA SER A 146 8.33 -9.30 -11.59
C SER A 146 8.29 -7.81 -11.27
N PRO A 147 7.26 -7.31 -10.52
CA PRO A 147 7.20 -5.91 -10.11
C PRO A 147 8.39 -5.45 -9.26
N LEU A 148 9.25 -6.36 -8.79
CA LEU A 148 10.50 -6.04 -8.10
C LEU A 148 11.31 -4.95 -8.81
N VAL A 149 11.32 -4.93 -10.16
CA VAL A 149 12.07 -3.93 -10.92
C VAL A 149 11.61 -2.50 -10.66
N TRP A 150 10.36 -2.28 -10.23
CA TRP A 150 9.87 -0.94 -9.90
C TRP A 150 10.66 -0.26 -8.78
N TRP A 151 11.22 -1.04 -7.85
CA TRP A 151 12.03 -0.53 -6.74
C TRP A 151 13.48 -0.18 -7.12
N ILE A 152 13.91 -0.40 -8.37
CA ILE A 152 15.30 -0.15 -8.80
C ILE A 152 15.76 1.27 -8.46
N ASP A 153 14.90 2.25 -8.68
CA ASP A 153 15.17 3.68 -8.59
C ASP A 153 14.50 4.35 -7.38
N LYS A 154 14.06 3.55 -6.40
CA LYS A 154 13.38 4.01 -5.18
C LYS A 154 14.28 3.74 -3.97
N PRO A 155 14.57 4.71 -3.09
CA PRO A 155 15.40 4.49 -1.91
C PRO A 155 14.61 3.74 -0.82
N SER A 156 14.34 2.44 -1.05
CA SER A 156 13.59 1.55 -0.16
C SER A 156 14.36 0.24 0.11
N PRO A 157 14.32 -0.29 1.35
CA PRO A 157 14.95 -1.54 1.72
C PRO A 157 14.28 -2.77 1.10
N ASP A 158 13.12 -2.64 0.45
CA ASP A 158 12.39 -3.76 -0.17
C ASP A 158 13.26 -4.56 -1.14
N MET A 159 14.08 -3.88 -1.95
CA MET A 159 15.00 -4.53 -2.88
C MET A 159 16.07 -5.36 -2.15
N LEU A 160 16.60 -4.85 -1.03
CA LEU A 160 17.56 -5.56 -0.20
C LEU A 160 16.89 -6.79 0.45
N LEU A 161 15.71 -6.63 1.03
CA LEU A 161 14.94 -7.70 1.66
C LEU A 161 14.68 -8.86 0.68
N VAL A 162 14.11 -8.53 -0.48
CA VAL A 162 13.79 -9.53 -1.52
C VAL A 162 15.06 -10.19 -2.06
N SER A 163 16.13 -9.43 -2.29
CA SER A 163 17.41 -9.97 -2.77
C SER A 163 18.08 -10.90 -1.77
N CYS A 164 18.09 -10.53 -0.48
CA CYS A 164 18.60 -11.36 0.60
C CYS A 164 17.81 -12.66 0.73
N LEU A 165 16.47 -12.57 0.75
CA LEU A 165 15.62 -13.75 0.87
C LEU A 165 15.75 -14.67 -0.35
N ALA A 166 15.75 -14.12 -1.57
CA ALA A 166 15.91 -14.87 -2.80
C ALA A 166 17.30 -15.51 -2.91
N GLY A 167 18.36 -14.75 -2.60
CA GLY A 167 19.72 -15.25 -2.54
C GLY A 167 19.86 -16.40 -1.53
N ALA A 168 19.22 -16.27 -0.36
CA ALA A 168 19.20 -17.32 0.65
C ALA A 168 18.53 -18.60 0.13
N MET A 169 17.37 -18.49 -0.54
CA MET A 169 16.67 -19.63 -1.13
C MET A 169 17.51 -20.30 -2.23
N LEU A 170 18.08 -19.52 -3.14
CA LEU A 170 18.87 -20.05 -4.24
C LEU A 170 20.15 -20.72 -3.74
N LEU A 171 20.77 -20.21 -2.67
CA LEU A 171 22.03 -20.72 -2.14
C LEU A 171 21.86 -21.86 -1.12
N TRP A 172 20.66 -22.10 -0.57
CA TRP A 172 20.45 -22.96 0.60
C TRP A 172 21.12 -24.34 0.49
N THR A 173 20.95 -25.01 -0.65
CA THR A 173 21.48 -26.36 -0.88
C THR A 173 22.99 -26.38 -1.14
N THR A 174 23.58 -25.27 -1.57
CA THR A 174 24.99 -25.17 -2.00
C THR A 174 25.90 -24.46 -1.01
N ARG A 175 25.39 -23.44 -0.33
CA ARG A 175 26.12 -22.55 0.60
C ARG A 175 25.21 -22.12 1.76
N PRO A 176 24.74 -23.05 2.60
CA PRO A 176 23.74 -22.78 3.64
C PRO A 176 24.21 -21.75 4.69
N THR A 177 25.51 -21.69 4.99
CA THR A 177 26.12 -20.64 5.81
C THR A 177 25.88 -19.23 5.25
N VAL A 178 26.06 -19.05 3.95
CA VAL A 178 25.83 -17.76 3.28
C VAL A 178 24.35 -17.43 3.25
N SER A 179 23.49 -18.43 3.05
CA SER A 179 22.03 -18.25 3.14
C SER A 179 21.59 -17.73 4.51
N LEU A 180 22.13 -18.27 5.60
CA LEU A 180 21.83 -17.77 6.96
C LEU A 180 22.29 -16.32 7.13
N ILE A 181 23.48 -15.96 6.66
CA ILE A 181 23.97 -14.58 6.71
C ILE A 181 23.04 -13.65 5.93
N LEU A 182 22.60 -14.03 4.72
CA LEU A 182 21.65 -13.24 3.94
C LEU A 182 20.30 -13.08 4.66
N LEU A 183 19.78 -14.14 5.28
CA LEU A 183 18.58 -14.06 6.12
C LEU A 183 18.79 -13.12 7.31
N GLY A 184 19.98 -13.13 7.93
CA GLY A 184 20.35 -12.21 9.00
C GLY A 184 20.39 -10.75 8.53
N VAL A 185 20.96 -10.47 7.35
CA VAL A 185 20.94 -9.13 6.75
C VAL A 185 19.49 -8.70 6.49
N GLY A 186 18.67 -9.56 5.89
CA GLY A 186 17.24 -9.25 5.67
C GLY A 186 16.50 -8.98 6.98
N ALA A 187 16.71 -9.82 7.99
CA ALA A 187 16.07 -9.68 9.30
C ALA A 187 16.51 -8.44 10.09
N SER A 188 17.72 -7.93 9.84
CA SER A 188 18.17 -6.66 10.41
C SER A 188 17.42 -5.43 9.87
N GLN A 189 16.70 -5.58 8.75
CA GLN A 189 15.84 -4.55 8.17
C GLN A 189 14.36 -4.82 8.39
N ASN A 190 14.02 -6.06 8.70
CA ASN A 190 12.66 -6.47 8.98
C ASN A 190 12.64 -7.57 10.05
N PRO A 191 12.28 -7.22 11.30
CA PRO A 191 12.20 -8.19 12.39
C PRO A 191 11.30 -9.40 12.09
N GLY A 192 10.36 -9.30 11.15
CA GLY A 192 9.54 -10.43 10.71
C GLY A 192 10.32 -11.57 10.06
N LEU A 193 11.49 -11.29 9.47
CA LEU A 193 12.35 -12.32 8.91
C LEU A 193 13.18 -13.06 9.97
N VAL A 194 13.17 -12.65 11.24
CA VAL A 194 13.83 -13.38 12.33
C VAL A 194 13.29 -14.80 12.45
N LEU A 195 11.96 -14.96 12.36
CA LEU A 195 11.33 -16.27 12.42
C LEU A 195 11.71 -17.13 11.21
N VAL A 196 11.82 -16.53 10.03
CA VAL A 196 12.32 -17.22 8.82
C VAL A 196 13.76 -17.70 9.04
N ALA A 197 14.66 -16.83 9.49
CA ALA A 197 16.05 -17.19 9.78
C ALA A 197 16.17 -18.32 10.82
N ALA A 198 15.39 -18.24 11.90
CA ALA A 198 15.36 -19.24 12.95
C ALA A 198 14.86 -20.61 12.45
N LEU A 199 13.79 -20.64 11.65
CA LEU A 199 13.27 -21.87 11.05
C LEU A 199 14.31 -22.54 10.16
N PHE A 200 15.01 -21.77 9.34
CA PHE A 200 16.07 -22.29 8.48
C PHE A 200 17.27 -22.81 9.30
N ALA A 201 17.72 -22.08 10.32
CA ALA A 201 18.80 -22.53 11.19
C ALA A 201 18.43 -23.82 11.96
N ALA A 202 17.20 -23.90 12.49
CA ALA A 202 16.70 -25.09 13.17
C ALA A 202 16.61 -26.27 12.20
N TRP A 203 15.94 -26.10 11.07
CA TRP A 203 15.76 -27.15 10.08
C TRP A 203 17.10 -27.64 9.52
N GLY A 204 17.99 -26.72 9.16
CA GLY A 204 19.31 -27.06 8.65
C GLY A 204 20.13 -27.88 9.65
N SER A 205 19.94 -27.64 10.96
CA SER A 205 20.59 -28.41 12.03
C SER A 205 19.95 -29.78 12.24
N ILE A 206 18.62 -29.89 12.13
CA ILE A 206 17.87 -31.15 12.24
C ILE A 206 18.15 -32.07 11.06
N GLU A 207 18.10 -31.55 9.83
CA GLU A 207 18.31 -32.31 8.59
C GLU A 207 19.70 -32.96 8.56
N ARG A 208 20.72 -32.26 9.11
CA ARG A 208 22.11 -32.73 9.13
C ARG A 208 22.76 -32.40 10.46
N PRO A 209 22.60 -33.24 11.50
CA PRO A 209 23.12 -32.98 12.84
C PRO A 209 24.63 -32.71 12.89
N ALA A 210 25.41 -33.30 11.98
CA ALA A 210 26.84 -33.03 11.83
C ALA A 210 27.17 -31.54 11.58
N ARG A 211 26.23 -30.75 11.06
CA ARG A 211 26.39 -29.30 10.90
C ARG A 211 26.59 -28.60 12.25
N LEU A 212 26.00 -29.09 13.33
CA LEU A 212 26.18 -28.49 14.67
C LEU A 212 27.65 -28.50 15.12
N MET A 213 28.46 -29.44 14.64
CA MET A 213 29.90 -29.52 14.94
C MET A 213 30.77 -28.82 13.88
N CYS A 214 30.18 -28.35 12.79
CA CYS A 214 30.90 -27.71 11.70
C CYS A 214 31.12 -26.23 11.99
N ARG A 215 32.38 -25.79 12.12
CA ARG A 215 32.73 -24.37 12.33
C ARG A 215 32.12 -23.43 11.29
N ARG A 216 32.03 -23.85 10.03
CA ARG A 216 31.41 -23.04 8.96
C ARG A 216 29.91 -22.83 9.18
N TRP A 217 29.22 -23.81 9.73
CA TRP A 217 27.80 -23.67 10.05
C TRP A 217 27.61 -22.78 11.29
N GLN A 218 28.36 -23.05 12.35
CA GLN A 218 28.35 -22.27 13.60
C GLN A 218 28.63 -20.78 13.33
N THR A 219 29.64 -20.47 12.51
CA THR A 219 29.95 -19.09 12.10
C THR A 219 28.82 -18.45 11.29
N GLY A 220 28.12 -19.21 10.44
CA GLY A 220 26.93 -18.73 9.73
C GLY A 220 25.76 -18.41 10.65
N VAL A 221 25.43 -19.33 11.57
CA VAL A 221 24.39 -19.13 12.58
C VAL A 221 24.72 -17.94 13.48
N PHE A 222 25.96 -17.88 13.98
CA PHE A 222 26.41 -16.77 14.83
C PHE A 222 26.40 -15.44 14.07
N GLY A 223 26.90 -15.40 12.84
CA GLY A 223 26.88 -14.19 12.01
C GLY A 223 25.45 -13.71 11.71
N ALA A 224 24.53 -14.63 11.41
CA ALA A 224 23.12 -14.30 11.24
C ALA A 224 22.49 -13.76 12.53
N ALA A 225 22.75 -14.40 13.67
CA ALA A 225 22.26 -13.96 14.98
C ALA A 225 22.80 -12.57 15.35
N LEU A 226 24.07 -12.28 15.07
CA LEU A 226 24.66 -10.97 15.29
C LEU A 226 23.97 -9.88 14.45
N LEU A 227 23.74 -10.15 13.16
CA LEU A 227 23.04 -9.22 12.27
C LEU A 227 21.59 -8.98 12.70
N ILE A 228 20.90 -10.02 13.15
CA ILE A 228 19.54 -9.94 13.70
C ILE A 228 19.51 -9.09 14.97
N ALA A 229 20.46 -9.31 15.88
CA ALA A 229 20.49 -8.64 17.17
C ALA A 229 20.97 -7.19 17.09
N LEU A 230 21.71 -6.82 16.02
CA LEU A 230 22.37 -5.53 15.90
C LEU A 230 21.39 -4.33 15.94
N PRO A 231 20.30 -4.27 15.14
CA PRO A 231 19.36 -3.15 15.26
C PRO A 231 18.64 -3.10 16.61
N PRO A 232 18.05 -4.19 17.14
CA PRO A 232 17.43 -4.15 18.47
C PRO A 232 18.38 -3.74 19.58
N ALA A 233 19.64 -4.22 19.56
CA ALA A 233 20.64 -3.81 20.54
C ALA A 233 20.96 -2.32 20.44
N TYR A 234 21.06 -1.78 19.23
CA TYR A 234 21.25 -0.35 18.98
C TYR A 234 20.11 0.50 19.56
N TYR A 235 18.85 0.15 19.28
CA TYR A 235 17.71 0.93 19.77
C TYR A 235 17.43 0.73 21.26
N LEU A 236 17.66 -0.46 21.81
CA LEU A 236 17.59 -0.66 23.25
C LEU A 236 18.62 0.20 23.98
N TRP A 237 19.83 0.32 23.42
CA TRP A 237 20.87 1.14 24.01
C TRP A 237 20.53 2.65 23.95
N ARG A 238 20.03 3.15 22.81
CA ARG A 238 19.78 4.59 22.63
C ARG A 238 18.41 5.07 23.09
N LEU A 239 17.36 4.33 22.74
CA LEU A 239 15.95 4.69 22.95
C LEU A 239 15.30 3.91 24.09
N GLY A 240 15.88 2.80 24.54
CA GLY A 240 15.26 1.93 25.55
C GLY A 240 14.13 1.04 25.01
N ILE A 241 13.92 1.01 23.70
CA ILE A 241 12.92 0.19 23.00
C ILE A 241 13.60 -0.72 21.97
N PRO A 242 13.06 -1.93 21.69
CA PRO A 242 13.68 -2.87 20.76
C PRO A 242 13.59 -2.47 19.29
N SER A 243 12.64 -1.61 18.94
CA SER A 243 12.46 -1.11 17.58
C SER A 243 11.67 0.20 17.61
N PRO A 244 12.04 1.22 16.82
CA PRO A 244 11.21 2.40 16.61
C PRO A 244 9.83 2.07 16.02
N LEU A 245 9.71 0.95 15.31
CA LEU A 245 8.48 0.52 14.66
C LEU A 245 7.53 -0.28 15.58
N THR A 246 7.86 -0.46 16.87
CA THR A 246 6.98 -1.20 17.79
C THR A 246 5.59 -0.57 17.90
N ALA A 247 5.49 0.77 17.84
CA ALA A 247 4.21 1.48 17.86
C ALA A 247 3.40 1.31 16.55
N ALA A 248 4.05 0.93 15.45
CA ALA A 248 3.42 0.73 14.14
C ALA A 248 2.93 -0.72 13.92
N THR A 249 3.00 -1.57 14.95
CA THR A 249 2.55 -2.96 14.91
C THR A 249 1.48 -3.24 15.96
N ILE A 250 0.45 -3.97 15.56
CA ILE A 250 -0.55 -4.48 16.49
C ILE A 250 0.01 -5.79 17.08
N THR A 251 -0.17 -6.02 18.38
CA THR A 251 0.23 -7.27 19.04
C THR A 251 -0.98 -8.17 19.23
N ARG A 252 -1.46 -8.79 18.13
CA ARG A 252 -2.58 -9.76 18.20
C ARG A 252 -2.37 -10.96 17.28
N TRP A 253 -3.10 -12.03 17.53
CA TRP A 253 -3.18 -13.12 16.56
C TRP A 253 -3.90 -12.63 15.30
N PRO A 254 -3.26 -12.63 14.13
CA PRO A 254 -3.89 -12.17 12.90
C PRO A 254 -4.93 -13.21 12.49
N GLY A 255 -6.11 -12.75 12.07
CA GLY A 255 -7.10 -13.64 11.46
C GLY A 255 -6.60 -14.18 10.12
N LEU A 256 -7.26 -15.19 9.59
CA LEU A 256 -6.93 -15.75 8.27
C LEU A 256 -6.97 -14.68 7.17
N PHE A 257 -7.99 -13.80 7.19
CA PHE A 257 -8.09 -12.68 6.27
C PHE A 257 -6.97 -11.67 6.44
N ASP A 258 -6.53 -11.44 7.68
CA ASP A 258 -5.43 -10.52 7.95
C ASP A 258 -4.12 -11.03 7.34
N ALA A 259 -3.84 -12.32 7.51
CA ALA A 259 -2.64 -12.99 7.01
C ALA A 259 -2.64 -13.12 5.47
N LEU A 260 -3.80 -13.42 4.86
CA LEU A 260 -3.90 -13.62 3.40
C LEU A 260 -4.01 -12.32 2.59
N PHE A 261 -4.21 -11.17 3.24
CA PHE A 261 -4.38 -9.88 2.59
C PHE A 261 -3.36 -9.56 1.48
N PRO A 262 -2.04 -9.78 1.64
CA PRO A 262 -1.06 -9.52 0.57
C PRO A 262 -1.28 -10.33 -0.71
N PHE A 263 -2.01 -11.45 -0.63
CA PHE A 263 -2.36 -12.27 -1.78
C PHE A 263 -3.76 -11.97 -2.32
N SER A 264 -4.76 -11.95 -1.43
CA SER A 264 -6.16 -12.05 -1.81
C SER A 264 -6.87 -10.70 -1.97
N ASP A 265 -6.30 -9.60 -1.49
CA ASP A 265 -6.92 -8.30 -1.62
C ASP A 265 -7.08 -7.91 -3.11
N VAL A 266 -8.27 -7.42 -3.48
CA VAL A 266 -8.59 -7.10 -4.88
C VAL A 266 -7.98 -5.80 -5.37
N SER A 267 -7.50 -4.96 -4.45
CA SER A 267 -6.88 -3.66 -4.71
C SER A 267 -5.35 -3.73 -4.66
N VAL A 268 -4.77 -4.48 -3.72
CA VAL A 268 -3.31 -4.56 -3.54
C VAL A 268 -2.74 -5.96 -3.57
N GLY A 269 -3.58 -7.00 -3.64
CA GLY A 269 -3.14 -8.38 -3.54
C GLY A 269 -2.46 -8.91 -4.80
N LEU A 270 -1.53 -9.85 -4.60
CA LEU A 270 -0.74 -10.46 -5.67
C LEU A 270 -1.60 -11.13 -6.76
N VAL A 271 -2.72 -11.74 -6.39
CA VAL A 271 -3.58 -12.48 -7.33
C VAL A 271 -4.15 -11.56 -8.40
N VAL A 272 -4.59 -10.36 -8.03
CA VAL A 272 -5.20 -9.40 -8.97
C VAL A 272 -4.14 -8.53 -9.63
N ARG A 273 -3.13 -8.08 -8.88
CA ARG A 273 -2.14 -7.12 -9.38
C ARG A 273 -1.01 -7.76 -10.17
N TYR A 274 -0.67 -9.02 -9.88
CA TYR A 274 0.37 -9.74 -10.60
C TYR A 274 0.06 -11.23 -10.86
N PRO A 275 -1.00 -11.53 -11.63
CA PRO A 275 -1.41 -12.91 -11.92
C PRO A 275 -0.32 -13.83 -12.49
N PRO A 276 0.59 -13.41 -13.39
CA PRO A 276 1.54 -14.32 -14.03
C PRO A 276 2.40 -15.13 -13.04
N PHE A 277 2.83 -14.50 -11.94
CA PHE A 277 3.62 -15.20 -10.92
C PHE A 277 2.77 -16.20 -10.14
N VAL A 278 1.53 -15.84 -9.78
CA VAL A 278 0.61 -16.75 -9.07
C VAL A 278 0.30 -17.97 -9.94
N VAL A 279 0.01 -17.76 -11.23
CA VAL A 279 -0.20 -18.85 -12.18
C VAL A 279 1.03 -19.74 -12.28
N ALA A 280 2.24 -19.17 -12.30
CA ALA A 280 3.47 -19.96 -12.32
C ALA A 280 3.62 -20.85 -11.08
N VAL A 281 3.35 -20.31 -9.88
CA VAL A 281 3.41 -21.07 -8.63
C VAL A 281 2.36 -22.20 -8.63
N VAL A 282 1.13 -21.91 -9.04
CA VAL A 282 0.05 -22.91 -9.10
C VAL A 282 0.37 -24.02 -10.11
N VAL A 283 0.83 -23.66 -11.31
CA VAL A 283 1.23 -24.63 -12.34
C VAL A 283 2.40 -25.49 -11.87
N ALA A 284 3.41 -24.88 -11.24
CA ALA A 284 4.55 -25.60 -10.68
C ALA A 284 4.10 -26.60 -9.59
N ALA A 285 3.26 -26.16 -8.64
CA ALA A 285 2.73 -27.01 -7.59
C ALA A 285 1.87 -28.16 -8.15
N ALA A 286 0.93 -27.85 -9.05
CA ALA A 286 0.04 -28.84 -9.67
C ALA A 286 0.82 -29.88 -10.50
N TRP A 287 1.82 -29.42 -11.28
CA TRP A 287 2.68 -30.32 -12.04
C TRP A 287 3.46 -31.27 -11.14
N LEU A 288 4.12 -30.74 -10.10
CA LEU A 288 4.88 -31.55 -9.16
C LEU A 288 3.97 -32.52 -8.40
N ALA A 289 2.80 -32.09 -7.95
CA ALA A 289 1.82 -32.96 -7.29
C ALA A 289 1.34 -34.11 -8.19
N TRP A 290 1.11 -33.83 -9.48
CA TRP A 290 0.60 -34.82 -10.44
C TRP A 290 1.68 -35.79 -10.93
N ARG A 291 2.86 -35.28 -11.31
CA ARG A 291 3.88 -36.04 -12.06
C ARG A 291 5.12 -36.37 -11.25
N GLU A 292 5.45 -35.59 -10.22
CA GLU A 292 6.76 -35.60 -9.56
C GLU A 292 6.64 -35.43 -8.03
N LEU A 293 5.68 -36.13 -7.41
CA LEU A 293 5.29 -35.91 -6.00
C LEU A 293 6.47 -36.05 -5.02
N SER A 294 7.47 -36.87 -5.33
CA SER A 294 8.70 -37.02 -4.53
C SER A 294 9.48 -35.71 -4.42
N ARG A 295 9.51 -34.88 -5.48
CA ARG A 295 10.16 -33.56 -5.47
C ARG A 295 9.39 -32.56 -4.62
N LEU A 296 8.06 -32.62 -4.64
CA LEU A 296 7.22 -31.75 -3.79
C LEU A 296 7.43 -32.04 -2.29
N ARG A 297 7.78 -33.29 -1.95
CA ARG A 297 8.10 -33.73 -0.59
C ARG A 297 9.52 -33.39 -0.15
N GLU A 298 10.29 -32.66 -0.94
CA GLU A 298 11.62 -32.24 -0.52
C GLU A 298 11.54 -31.38 0.76
N PRO A 299 12.34 -31.71 1.79
CA PRO A 299 12.48 -30.94 3.02
C PRO A 299 12.51 -29.43 2.83
N PHE A 300 13.26 -28.98 1.83
CA PHE A 300 13.45 -27.56 1.57
C PHE A 300 12.13 -26.85 1.20
N ILE A 301 11.27 -27.48 0.38
CA ILE A 301 9.96 -26.93 0.03
C ILE A 301 9.10 -26.80 1.29
N ALA A 302 9.07 -27.83 2.15
CA ALA A 302 8.32 -27.78 3.39
C ALA A 302 8.80 -26.66 4.33
N THR A 303 10.12 -26.51 4.51
CA THR A 303 10.70 -25.40 5.30
C THR A 303 10.29 -24.04 4.74
N THR A 304 10.28 -23.89 3.42
CA THR A 304 9.90 -22.62 2.78
C THR A 304 8.41 -22.33 2.86
N GLY A 305 7.57 -23.36 2.83
CA GLY A 305 6.14 -23.26 3.11
C GLY A 305 5.88 -22.80 4.55
N LEU A 306 6.57 -23.39 5.54
CA LEU A 306 6.49 -22.95 6.93
C LEU A 306 6.98 -21.51 7.11
N ALA A 307 8.09 -21.14 6.44
CA ALA A 307 8.59 -19.77 6.43
C ALA A 307 7.59 -18.79 5.80
N ALA A 308 6.87 -19.19 4.75
CA ALA A 308 5.84 -18.36 4.14
C ALA A 308 4.65 -18.16 5.08
N LEU A 309 4.20 -19.20 5.78
CA LEU A 309 3.16 -19.09 6.80
C LEU A 309 3.59 -18.18 7.97
N ALA A 310 4.83 -18.33 8.43
CA ALA A 310 5.43 -17.46 9.44
C ALA A 310 5.47 -16.00 8.97
N LEU A 311 5.90 -15.74 7.74
CA LEU A 311 5.96 -14.39 7.20
C LEU A 311 4.56 -13.79 7.01
N LEU A 312 3.58 -14.59 6.54
CA LEU A 312 2.17 -14.19 6.45
C LEU A 312 1.60 -13.77 7.80
N TRP A 313 1.96 -14.48 8.86
CA TRP A 313 1.58 -14.11 10.21
C TRP A 313 2.18 -12.75 10.61
N VAL A 314 3.46 -12.51 10.29
CA VAL A 314 4.11 -11.23 10.64
C VAL A 314 3.54 -10.06 9.83
N VAL A 315 3.36 -10.20 8.52
CA VAL A 315 2.84 -9.11 7.66
C VAL A 315 1.37 -8.78 7.94
N GLY A 316 0.66 -9.62 8.70
CA GLY A 316 -0.69 -9.31 9.20
C GLY A 316 -0.74 -8.32 10.38
N GLN A 317 0.41 -8.02 11.00
CA GLN A 317 0.52 -7.19 12.22
C GLN A 317 0.66 -5.67 12.02
N PRO A 318 1.33 -5.17 10.96
CA PRO A 318 1.48 -3.73 10.74
C PRO A 318 0.11 -3.02 10.71
N VAL A 319 0.05 -1.87 11.37
CA VAL A 319 -1.17 -1.05 11.46
C VAL A 319 -1.46 -0.41 10.10
N SER A 320 -0.41 0.12 9.47
CA SER A 320 -0.44 0.55 8.08
C SER A 320 -0.10 -0.63 7.16
N GLN A 321 -0.93 -0.81 6.15
CA GLN A 321 -0.96 -1.89 5.17
C GLN A 321 -1.04 -1.33 3.73
N ASN A 322 -1.59 -0.11 3.56
CA ASN A 322 -1.63 0.62 2.29
C ASN A 322 -0.48 1.65 2.16
N HIS A 323 0.71 1.28 2.57
CA HIS A 323 1.86 2.19 2.58
C HIS A 323 2.17 2.79 1.20
N GLY A 324 2.50 4.08 1.22
CA GLY A 324 3.25 4.72 0.15
C GLY A 324 4.56 3.99 -0.17
N GLY A 325 5.12 4.22 -1.36
CA GLY A 325 6.27 3.44 -1.82
C GLY A 325 5.90 2.11 -2.47
N SER A 326 4.71 2.01 -3.04
CA SER A 326 4.34 0.88 -3.90
C SER A 326 3.67 1.33 -5.20
N PRO A 327 3.90 0.61 -6.32
CA PRO A 327 3.37 1.00 -7.63
C PRO A 327 1.88 0.77 -7.76
N ASP A 328 1.27 -0.03 -6.87
CA ASP A 328 -0.13 -0.49 -6.89
C ASP A 328 -0.39 -1.80 -6.09
N LEU A 329 0.69 -2.53 -5.75
CA LEU A 329 0.71 -3.85 -5.11
C LEU A 329 1.26 -3.74 -3.68
N SER A 330 0.75 -4.53 -2.74
CA SER A 330 1.31 -4.59 -1.39
C SER A 330 2.78 -5.02 -1.42
N ARG A 331 3.68 -4.25 -0.80
CA ARG A 331 5.10 -4.63 -0.66
C ARG A 331 5.29 -5.98 0.04
N TYR A 332 4.38 -6.34 0.95
CA TYR A 332 4.37 -7.63 1.64
C TYR A 332 4.20 -8.82 0.69
N ALA A 333 3.47 -8.63 -0.41
CA ALA A 333 3.31 -9.65 -1.44
C ALA A 333 4.66 -10.01 -2.08
N LEU A 334 5.52 -9.01 -2.28
CA LEU A 334 6.84 -9.19 -2.89
C LEU A 334 7.80 -9.92 -1.97
N TRP A 335 7.72 -9.68 -0.67
CA TRP A 335 8.54 -10.39 0.31
C TRP A 335 8.24 -11.89 0.32
N LEU A 336 7.04 -12.30 -0.08
CA LEU A 336 6.64 -13.70 -0.15
C LEU A 336 7.11 -14.37 -1.45
N MET A 337 7.33 -13.63 -2.53
CA MET A 337 7.72 -14.19 -3.83
C MET A 337 9.00 -15.03 -3.80
N PRO A 338 10.10 -14.61 -3.13
CA PRO A 338 11.30 -15.44 -3.00
C PRO A 338 11.06 -16.82 -2.40
N LEU A 339 10.07 -16.97 -1.50
CA LEU A 339 9.79 -18.25 -0.84
C LEU A 339 9.19 -19.29 -1.81
N ALA A 340 8.71 -18.87 -2.97
CA ALA A 340 8.28 -19.79 -4.03
C ALA A 340 9.45 -20.33 -4.89
N LEU A 341 10.65 -19.74 -4.82
CA LEU A 341 11.78 -20.15 -5.66
C LEU A 341 12.15 -21.64 -5.56
N PRO A 342 12.11 -22.29 -4.39
CA PRO A 342 12.42 -23.72 -4.29
C PRO A 342 11.44 -24.59 -5.08
N LEU A 343 10.15 -24.26 -5.02
CA LEU A 343 9.11 -24.90 -5.81
C LEU A 343 9.32 -24.68 -7.32
N LEU A 344 9.55 -23.43 -7.72
CA LEU A 344 9.79 -23.06 -9.13
C LEU A 344 11.06 -23.72 -9.68
N GLN A 345 12.11 -23.83 -8.86
CA GLN A 345 13.34 -24.52 -9.22
C GLN A 345 13.08 -26.01 -9.45
N GLN A 346 12.31 -26.68 -8.58
CA GLN A 346 11.98 -28.09 -8.75
C GLN A 346 11.10 -28.37 -9.98
N ALA A 347 10.14 -27.49 -10.26
CA ALA A 347 9.32 -27.61 -11.47
C ALA A 347 10.16 -27.43 -12.74
N GLY A 348 11.10 -26.48 -12.73
CA GLY A 348 11.94 -26.20 -13.89
C GLY A 348 13.09 -27.20 -14.14
N THR A 349 13.40 -28.08 -13.19
CA THR A 349 14.30 -29.23 -13.44
C THR A 349 13.60 -30.42 -14.11
N SER A 350 12.28 -30.33 -14.35
CA SER A 350 11.55 -31.34 -15.10
C SER A 350 12.11 -31.46 -16.52
N THR A 351 12.26 -32.69 -17.02
CA THR A 351 12.68 -32.97 -18.40
C THR A 351 11.55 -32.75 -19.41
N SER A 352 10.34 -32.45 -18.93
CA SER A 352 9.16 -32.20 -19.75
C SER A 352 9.32 -30.94 -20.60
N ARG A 353 9.25 -31.11 -21.92
CA ARG A 353 9.23 -29.99 -22.88
C ARG A 353 8.04 -29.05 -22.64
N VAL A 354 6.91 -29.61 -22.19
CA VAL A 354 5.71 -28.81 -21.86
C VAL A 354 6.04 -27.80 -20.77
N MET A 355 6.71 -28.24 -19.69
CA MET A 355 7.09 -27.33 -18.59
C MET A 355 8.11 -26.28 -19.00
N GLN A 356 8.99 -26.58 -19.95
CA GLN A 356 9.91 -25.58 -20.51
C GLN A 356 9.16 -24.51 -21.30
N HIS A 357 8.23 -24.91 -22.18
CA HIS A 357 7.43 -23.97 -22.96
C HIS A 357 6.48 -23.14 -22.09
N VAL A 358 5.84 -23.76 -21.10
CA VAL A 358 4.99 -23.06 -20.13
C VAL A 358 5.81 -22.06 -19.31
N GLY A 359 6.98 -22.45 -18.81
CA GLY A 359 7.88 -21.54 -18.10
C GLY A 359 8.32 -20.36 -18.97
N LEU A 360 8.65 -20.60 -20.24
CA LEU A 360 9.02 -19.54 -21.18
C LEU A 360 7.85 -18.59 -21.47
N ALA A 361 6.64 -19.13 -21.69
CA ALA A 361 5.44 -18.34 -21.94
C ALA A 361 5.09 -17.47 -20.72
N LEU A 362 5.16 -18.03 -19.52
CA LEU A 362 4.94 -17.29 -18.27
C LEU A 362 6.02 -16.24 -18.04
N ALA A 363 7.28 -16.53 -18.35
CA ALA A 363 8.37 -15.55 -18.24
C ALA A 363 8.19 -14.39 -19.23
N ALA A 364 7.81 -14.68 -20.49
CA ALA A 364 7.50 -13.64 -21.47
C ALA A 364 6.29 -12.80 -21.06
N LEU A 365 5.22 -13.43 -20.57
CA LEU A 365 4.04 -12.74 -20.05
C LEU A 365 4.37 -11.88 -18.83
N SER A 366 5.19 -12.41 -17.90
CA SER A 366 5.69 -11.70 -16.72
C SER A 366 6.48 -10.45 -17.12
N ALA A 367 7.42 -10.59 -18.06
CA ALA A 367 8.21 -9.47 -18.58
C ALA A 367 7.30 -8.40 -19.24
N ALA A 368 6.38 -8.82 -20.12
CA ALA A 368 5.46 -7.91 -20.79
C ALA A 368 4.55 -7.17 -19.79
N TRP A 369 3.99 -7.88 -18.81
CA TRP A 369 3.17 -7.28 -17.76
C TRP A 369 3.96 -6.28 -16.92
N THR A 370 5.19 -6.64 -16.55
CA THR A 370 6.07 -5.77 -15.77
C THR A 370 6.47 -4.50 -16.53
N LEU A 371 6.75 -4.56 -17.84
CA LEU A 371 7.04 -3.35 -18.63
C LEU A 371 5.88 -2.36 -18.65
N VAL A 372 4.66 -2.87 -18.73
CA VAL A 372 3.46 -2.03 -18.86
C VAL A 372 3.00 -1.52 -17.50
N ALA A 373 2.91 -2.40 -16.52
CA ALA A 373 2.31 -2.09 -15.22
C ALA A 373 3.32 -1.62 -14.17
N PHE A 374 4.60 -2.00 -14.27
CA PHE A 374 5.61 -1.75 -13.24
C PHE A 374 6.95 -1.20 -13.77
N PRO A 375 6.98 -0.30 -14.77
CA PRO A 375 8.24 0.31 -15.19
C PRO A 375 8.80 1.15 -14.02
N PRO A 376 10.13 1.19 -13.79
CA PRO A 376 10.72 1.93 -12.68
C PRO A 376 10.30 3.40 -12.62
N SER A 377 10.17 4.06 -13.77
CA SER A 377 9.73 5.45 -13.86
C SER A 377 8.28 5.70 -13.42
N ARG A 378 7.47 4.66 -13.18
CA ARG A 378 6.08 4.81 -12.74
C ARG A 378 6.04 5.43 -11.33
N PRO A 379 5.18 6.44 -11.08
CA PRO A 379 4.98 6.96 -9.72
C PRO A 379 4.31 5.90 -8.84
N GLU A 380 4.28 6.16 -7.53
CA GLU A 380 3.47 5.35 -6.61
C GLU A 380 1.97 5.46 -6.95
N GLY A 381 1.22 4.39 -6.68
CA GLY A 381 -0.18 4.23 -7.09
C GLY A 381 -1.11 3.77 -5.96
N HIS A 382 -0.67 3.84 -4.70
CA HIS A 382 -1.40 3.26 -3.56
C HIS A 382 -2.75 3.93 -3.27
N LEU A 383 -2.95 5.17 -3.73
CA LEU A 383 -4.19 5.95 -3.56
C LEU A 383 -5.28 5.67 -4.60
N GLN A 384 -5.06 4.77 -5.56
CA GLN A 384 -6.01 4.48 -6.63
C GLN A 384 -6.48 3.03 -6.57
N SER A 385 -7.80 2.78 -6.54
CA SER A 385 -8.35 1.41 -6.59
C SER A 385 -8.15 0.76 -7.97
N THR A 386 -8.08 -0.57 -8.01
CA THR A 386 -8.10 -1.28 -9.31
C THR A 386 -9.48 -1.12 -9.95
N PRO A 387 -9.59 -1.15 -11.29
CA PRO A 387 -10.88 -1.22 -11.95
C PRO A 387 -11.74 -2.39 -11.45
N PHE A 388 -11.10 -3.52 -11.14
CA PHE A 388 -11.79 -4.70 -10.61
C PHE A 388 -12.29 -4.49 -9.17
N ALA A 389 -11.49 -3.90 -8.29
CA ALA A 389 -11.89 -3.55 -6.93
C ALA A 389 -13.04 -2.53 -6.94
N HIS A 390 -12.92 -1.48 -7.75
CA HIS A 390 -13.98 -0.49 -7.92
C HIS A 390 -15.28 -1.13 -8.42
N TRP A 391 -15.20 -1.98 -9.44
CA TRP A 391 -16.35 -2.75 -9.92
C TRP A 391 -16.96 -3.62 -8.81
N LEU A 392 -16.12 -4.31 -8.04
CA LEU A 392 -16.56 -5.20 -6.97
C LEU A 392 -17.25 -4.41 -5.85
N TRP A 393 -16.65 -3.31 -5.39
CA TRP A 393 -17.20 -2.47 -4.33
C TRP A 393 -18.49 -1.75 -4.76
N THR A 394 -18.66 -1.45 -6.04
CA THR A 394 -19.87 -0.78 -6.55
C THR A 394 -20.98 -1.73 -6.97
N ARG A 395 -20.67 -2.93 -7.48
CA ARG A 395 -21.68 -3.90 -7.98
C ARG A 395 -21.97 -5.02 -7.00
N HIS A 396 -20.98 -5.45 -6.23
CA HIS A 396 -21.08 -6.54 -5.27
C HIS A 396 -20.42 -6.14 -3.94
N PRO A 397 -20.89 -5.06 -3.28
CA PRO A 397 -20.24 -4.52 -2.09
C PRO A 397 -20.04 -5.56 -0.99
N MET A 398 -20.91 -6.57 -0.87
CA MET A 398 -20.78 -7.61 0.16
C MET A 398 -19.69 -8.67 -0.11
N TRP A 399 -19.09 -8.73 -1.30
CA TRP A 399 -18.18 -9.82 -1.68
C TRP A 399 -16.74 -9.60 -1.22
N ASN A 400 -16.37 -8.37 -0.91
CA ASN A 400 -15.05 -8.04 -0.45
C ASN A 400 -15.10 -6.84 0.47
N ASP A 401 -14.64 -7.04 1.70
CA ASP A 401 -14.34 -5.98 2.65
C ASP A 401 -12.80 -5.85 2.72
N PRO A 402 -12.20 -4.90 1.98
CA PRO A 402 -10.76 -4.66 2.04
C PRO A 402 -10.37 -4.14 3.43
N ARG A 403 -9.07 -4.00 3.72
CA ARG A 403 -8.67 -3.35 4.98
C ARG A 403 -9.18 -1.89 5.02
N PRO A 404 -9.66 -1.39 6.17
CA PRO A 404 -10.20 -0.03 6.29
C PRO A 404 -9.30 1.06 5.71
N GLU A 405 -8.00 1.06 6.04
CA GLU A 405 -7.03 2.02 5.50
C GLU A 405 -6.96 1.95 3.97
N VAL A 406 -6.83 0.75 3.38
CA VAL A 406 -6.78 0.56 1.92
C VAL A 406 -8.03 1.10 1.24
N PHE A 407 -9.21 0.86 1.81
CA PHE A 407 -10.45 1.41 1.27
C PHE A 407 -10.51 2.93 1.41
N ALA A 408 -10.19 3.43 2.60
CA ALA A 408 -10.28 4.84 2.93
C ALA A 408 -9.36 5.69 2.08
N GLU A 409 -8.09 5.33 1.95
CA GLU A 409 -7.13 6.06 1.13
C GLU A 409 -7.47 6.00 -0.36
N ARG A 410 -8.01 4.88 -0.85
CA ARG A 410 -8.34 4.72 -2.26
C ARG A 410 -9.61 5.43 -2.69
N GLU A 411 -10.63 5.48 -1.83
CA GLU A 411 -11.87 6.20 -2.13
C GLU A 411 -11.75 7.70 -1.79
N SER A 412 -10.89 8.08 -0.83
CA SER A 412 -10.63 9.50 -0.54
C SER A 412 -9.49 10.11 -1.36
N HIS A 413 -8.65 9.28 -1.99
CA HIS A 413 -7.43 9.67 -2.69
C HIS A 413 -6.48 10.50 -1.81
N ALA A 414 -6.41 10.19 -0.52
CA ALA A 414 -5.65 10.96 0.47
C ALA A 414 -4.91 10.04 1.44
N GLU A 415 -3.72 10.49 1.87
CA GLU A 415 -2.91 9.92 2.94
C GLU A 415 -2.52 11.07 3.90
N PRO A 416 -2.83 10.98 5.21
CA PRO A 416 -3.54 9.88 5.87
C PRO A 416 -4.98 9.73 5.40
N ALA A 417 -5.55 8.54 5.61
CA ALA A 417 -6.87 8.19 5.14
C ALA A 417 -7.98 9.09 5.70
N VAL A 418 -8.89 9.56 4.86
CA VAL A 418 -10.06 10.34 5.30
C VAL A 418 -11.23 9.41 5.61
N VAL A 419 -11.78 9.49 6.82
CA VAL A 419 -12.90 8.65 7.27
C VAL A 419 -13.98 9.48 7.98
N PRO A 420 -15.26 9.05 7.96
CA PRO A 420 -15.81 7.96 7.15
C PRO A 420 -15.74 8.28 5.65
N THR A 421 -15.77 7.23 4.83
CA THR A 421 -15.69 7.33 3.36
C THR A 421 -16.63 6.34 2.68
N ALA A 422 -16.87 6.48 1.37
CA ALA A 422 -17.72 5.56 0.64
C ALA A 422 -17.41 5.56 -0.86
N THR A 423 -17.90 4.52 -1.55
CA THR A 423 -17.98 4.55 -3.00
C THR A 423 -18.94 5.65 -3.48
N PRO A 424 -18.80 6.18 -4.72
CA PRO A 424 -19.57 7.32 -5.19
C PRO A 424 -21.10 7.18 -5.10
N GLY A 425 -21.64 5.96 -5.21
CA GLY A 425 -23.06 5.68 -5.09
C GLY A 425 -23.48 5.14 -3.72
N CYS A 426 -22.64 5.26 -2.70
CA CYS A 426 -22.87 4.75 -1.34
C CYS A 426 -23.20 3.24 -1.30
N GLN A 427 -22.68 2.46 -2.25
CA GLN A 427 -22.88 1.01 -2.29
C GLN A 427 -22.05 0.31 -1.21
N LYS A 428 -20.85 0.82 -0.95
CA LYS A 428 -20.02 0.43 0.19
C LYS A 428 -19.60 1.68 0.95
N VAL A 429 -19.83 1.68 2.25
CA VAL A 429 -19.48 2.78 3.14
C VAL A 429 -18.58 2.24 4.24
N LEU A 430 -17.47 2.93 4.52
CA LEU A 430 -16.66 2.71 5.70
C LEU A 430 -17.01 3.77 6.73
N LEU A 431 -17.65 3.33 7.80
CA LEU A 431 -17.98 4.11 8.98
C LEU A 431 -16.79 4.18 9.93
N TYR A 432 -16.73 5.28 10.67
CA TYR A 432 -15.80 5.47 11.79
C TYR A 432 -16.61 6.03 12.96
N GLU A 433 -16.61 5.34 14.10
CA GLU A 433 -17.40 5.73 15.29
C GLU A 433 -18.90 5.92 14.98
N GLY A 434 -19.45 5.06 14.13
CA GLY A 434 -20.86 5.07 13.70
C GLY A 434 -21.23 6.24 12.78
N GLN A 435 -20.26 7.09 12.42
CA GLN A 435 -20.47 8.24 11.56
C GLN A 435 -20.46 7.85 10.08
N TRP A 436 -21.35 8.48 9.30
CA TRP A 436 -21.46 8.28 7.86
C TRP A 436 -20.82 9.46 7.10
N PRO A 437 -20.26 9.22 5.90
CA PRO A 437 -19.76 10.32 5.08
C PRO A 437 -20.96 11.16 4.61
N VAL A 438 -20.77 12.48 4.55
CA VAL A 438 -21.88 13.42 4.33
C VAL A 438 -22.64 13.23 3.01
N HIS A 439 -22.03 12.65 1.98
CA HIS A 439 -22.73 12.35 0.72
C HIS A 439 -23.59 11.08 0.81
N CYS A 440 -23.38 10.25 1.84
CA CYS A 440 -24.18 9.06 2.12
C CYS A 440 -25.05 9.28 3.35
N LEU A 441 -26.32 9.60 3.12
CA LEU A 441 -27.27 9.66 4.22
C LEU A 441 -27.40 8.27 4.86
N PRO A 442 -27.27 8.15 6.20
CA PRO A 442 -27.53 6.90 6.89
C PRO A 442 -28.90 6.39 6.47
N GLN A 443 -29.11 5.09 6.21
CA GLN A 443 -30.45 4.52 5.98
C GLN A 443 -30.88 3.66 7.17
N ASP A 444 -29.94 2.85 7.66
CA ASP A 444 -30.11 1.97 8.81
C ASP A 444 -29.30 2.46 10.01
N THR A 445 -29.46 1.76 11.14
CA THR A 445 -28.68 2.02 12.35
C THR A 445 -27.52 1.05 12.40
N PRO A 446 -26.27 1.52 12.42
CA PRO A 446 -25.15 0.64 12.68
C PRO A 446 -25.33 -0.08 14.03
N PRO A 447 -24.83 -1.32 14.18
CA PRO A 447 -24.71 -1.97 15.49
C PRO A 447 -23.98 -1.09 16.51
N ASP A 448 -24.28 -1.28 17.80
CA ASP A 448 -23.68 -0.48 18.89
C ASP A 448 -22.15 -0.55 18.87
N GLU A 449 -21.60 -1.70 18.47
CA GLU A 449 -20.15 -1.92 18.34
C GLU A 449 -19.50 -0.97 17.34
N CYS A 450 -20.24 -0.40 16.38
CA CYS A 450 -19.69 0.55 15.42
C CYS A 450 -19.44 1.94 16.01
N PHE A 451 -20.02 2.24 17.17
CA PHE A 451 -19.83 3.51 17.87
C PHE A 451 -18.63 3.48 18.83
N ASP A 452 -17.97 2.34 18.99
CA ASP A 452 -16.73 2.25 19.76
C ASP A 452 -15.65 3.15 19.15
N THR A 453 -14.92 3.85 20.03
CA THR A 453 -13.83 4.73 19.61
C THR A 453 -12.77 3.97 18.83
N GLN A 454 -12.26 4.60 17.77
CA GLN A 454 -11.26 4.00 16.87
C GLN A 454 -11.69 2.69 16.18
N ARG A 455 -12.99 2.41 16.07
CA ARG A 455 -13.49 1.25 15.35
C ARG A 455 -14.04 1.62 13.97
N PHE A 456 -13.77 0.74 13.01
CA PHE A 456 -14.29 0.82 11.66
C PHE A 456 -15.43 -0.17 11.47
N CYS A 457 -16.42 0.22 10.68
CA CYS A 457 -17.49 -0.68 10.24
C CYS A 457 -17.79 -0.48 8.76
N TYR A 458 -17.94 -1.57 8.02
CA TYR A 458 -18.49 -1.50 6.68
C TYR A 458 -20.01 -1.53 6.73
N ALA A 459 -20.65 -0.63 6.01
CA ALA A 459 -22.05 -0.73 5.63
C ALA A 459 -22.11 -1.06 4.14
N ASN A 460 -22.47 -2.30 3.83
CA ASN A 460 -22.58 -2.84 2.48
C ASN A 460 -24.04 -2.81 2.02
N ARG A 461 -24.36 -2.04 0.98
CA ARG A 461 -25.72 -1.95 0.47
C ARG A 461 -26.22 -3.33 0.01
N THR A 462 -27.43 -3.69 0.42
CA THR A 462 -28.05 -4.96 0.05
C THR A 462 -28.40 -4.99 -1.44
N ALA A 463 -28.51 -6.19 -2.02
CA ALA A 463 -28.85 -6.35 -3.44
C ALA A 463 -30.21 -5.73 -3.83
N THR A 464 -31.14 -5.62 -2.88
CA THR A 464 -32.44 -4.97 -3.08
C THR A 464 -32.36 -3.44 -2.99
N GLY A 465 -31.25 -2.89 -2.49
CA GLY A 465 -31.08 -1.47 -2.21
C GLY A 465 -31.94 -0.95 -1.05
N ALA A 466 -32.61 -1.85 -0.31
CA ALA A 466 -33.53 -1.49 0.77
C ALA A 466 -32.83 -1.13 2.09
N GLY A 467 -31.52 -1.38 2.19
CA GLY A 467 -30.73 -1.11 3.39
C GLY A 467 -29.27 -1.56 3.25
N TYR A 468 -28.61 -1.72 4.39
CA TYR A 468 -27.21 -2.07 4.53
C TYR A 468 -27.01 -3.30 5.43
N LEU A 469 -26.07 -4.16 5.03
CA LEU A 469 -25.49 -5.18 5.89
C LEU A 469 -24.24 -4.60 6.54
N PHE A 470 -24.19 -4.63 7.88
CA PHE A 470 -23.05 -4.13 8.63
C PHE A 470 -22.03 -5.23 8.90
N MET A 471 -20.76 -4.92 8.73
CA MET A 471 -19.64 -5.77 9.12
C MET A 471 -18.71 -4.95 10.02
N VAL A 472 -18.50 -5.44 11.25
CA VAL A 472 -17.66 -4.80 12.26
C VAL A 472 -16.23 -5.27 12.08
N GLU A 473 -15.30 -4.35 11.79
CA GLU A 473 -13.90 -4.72 11.70
C GLU A 473 -13.31 -4.96 13.11
N PRO A 474 -12.37 -5.92 13.24
CA PRO A 474 -11.60 -6.06 14.47
C PRO A 474 -10.94 -4.74 14.85
N LEU A 475 -10.90 -4.43 16.15
CA LEU A 475 -10.29 -3.20 16.65
C LEU A 475 -8.83 -3.13 16.20
N ARG A 476 -8.45 -2.02 15.55
CA ARG A 476 -7.08 -1.72 15.11
C ARG A 476 -6.70 -0.32 15.59
N PRO A 477 -6.24 -0.19 16.84
CA PRO A 477 -5.85 1.10 17.37
C PRO A 477 -4.65 1.64 16.60
N GLY A 478 -4.56 2.97 16.49
CA GLY A 478 -3.39 3.65 15.93
C GLY A 478 -3.35 3.77 14.40
N VAL A 479 -4.42 3.44 13.68
CA VAL A 479 -4.49 3.78 12.24
C VAL A 479 -4.59 5.31 12.15
N PRO A 480 -3.62 6.00 11.53
CA PRO A 480 -3.69 7.44 11.35
C PRO A 480 -4.82 7.74 10.38
N VAL A 481 -5.85 8.40 10.88
CA VAL A 481 -6.99 8.83 10.06
C VAL A 481 -7.25 10.30 10.27
N VAL A 482 -7.66 10.96 9.19
CA VAL A 482 -8.24 12.29 9.26
C VAL A 482 -9.75 12.09 9.33
N GLN A 483 -10.33 12.41 10.48
CA GLN A 483 -11.78 12.41 10.59
C GLN A 483 -12.33 13.55 9.73
N ALA A 484 -13.18 13.20 8.77
CA ALA A 484 -13.89 14.18 7.98
C ALA A 484 -14.70 15.07 8.93
N GLU A 485 -14.54 16.39 8.82
CA GLU A 485 -15.34 17.36 9.60
C GLU A 485 -16.85 17.27 9.30
N LYS A 486 -17.20 16.57 8.21
CA LYS A 486 -18.53 16.56 7.60
C LYS A 486 -19.04 15.13 7.58
N THR A 487 -19.76 14.80 8.64
CA THR A 487 -20.36 13.48 8.83
C THR A 487 -21.80 13.58 9.28
N TRP A 488 -22.52 12.49 9.10
CA TRP A 488 -23.85 12.31 9.66
C TRP A 488 -23.79 11.33 10.82
N THR A 489 -24.59 11.61 11.85
CA THR A 489 -25.03 10.61 12.82
C THR A 489 -26.53 10.41 12.68
N ARG A 490 -27.06 9.25 13.10
CA ARG A 490 -28.52 9.04 13.11
C ARG A 490 -29.25 10.06 14.00
N ALA A 491 -28.59 10.54 15.06
CA ALA A 491 -29.12 11.55 15.97
C ALA A 491 -29.16 12.96 15.36
N THR A 492 -28.57 13.18 14.18
CA THR A 492 -28.58 14.49 13.53
C THR A 492 -29.99 14.79 13.00
N PRO A 493 -30.71 15.80 13.52
CA PRO A 493 -32.11 16.07 13.14
C PRO A 493 -32.28 16.27 11.63
N ALA A 494 -31.29 16.92 11.00
CA ALA A 494 -31.25 17.17 9.56
C ALA A 494 -31.34 15.91 8.68
N VAL A 495 -30.88 14.74 9.17
CA VAL A 495 -30.82 13.50 8.39
C VAL A 495 -32.23 13.01 8.01
N ALA A 496 -33.20 13.10 8.93
CA ALA A 496 -34.56 12.64 8.66
C ALA A 496 -35.21 13.44 7.52
N THR A 497 -35.09 14.76 7.57
CA THR A 497 -35.56 15.69 6.53
C THR A 497 -34.82 15.44 5.21
N MET A 498 -33.48 15.37 5.25
CA MET A 498 -32.67 15.13 4.06
C MET A 498 -33.00 13.81 3.36
N ARG A 499 -33.24 12.72 4.09
CA ARG A 499 -33.66 11.44 3.49
C ARG A 499 -34.92 11.57 2.65
N GLN A 500 -35.89 12.36 3.12
CA GLN A 500 -37.12 12.62 2.37
C GLN A 500 -36.84 13.48 1.13
N LEU A 501 -36.02 14.53 1.30
CA LEU A 501 -35.69 15.47 0.25
C LEU A 501 -34.84 14.87 -0.88
N VAL A 502 -33.99 13.87 -0.62
CA VAL A 502 -33.13 13.28 -1.66
C VAL A 502 -33.60 11.92 -2.16
N ARG A 503 -34.75 11.44 -1.69
CA ARG A 503 -35.30 10.15 -2.13
C ARG A 503 -35.44 10.11 -3.65
N GLY A 504 -34.83 9.10 -4.27
CA GLY A 504 -34.85 8.90 -5.72
C GLY A 504 -33.94 9.84 -6.53
N LEU A 505 -33.09 10.65 -5.88
CA LEU A 505 -32.11 11.51 -6.55
C LEU A 505 -30.74 10.84 -6.60
N ALA A 506 -29.96 11.13 -7.65
CA ALA A 506 -28.57 10.69 -7.80
C ALA A 506 -27.61 11.75 -7.26
N ILE A 507 -26.45 11.33 -6.75
CA ILE A 507 -25.40 12.25 -6.27
C ILE A 507 -24.69 12.90 -7.45
N GLY A 508 -24.33 14.18 -7.32
CA GLY A 508 -23.55 14.91 -8.34
C GLY A 508 -24.41 15.60 -9.39
N GLU A 509 -23.77 16.28 -10.34
CA GLU A 509 -24.40 17.02 -11.44
C GLU A 509 -24.26 16.22 -12.74
N PRO A 510 -25.31 15.51 -13.20
CA PRO A 510 -25.26 14.85 -14.49
C PRO A 510 -25.20 15.88 -15.64
N GLU A 511 -24.73 15.47 -16.82
CA GLU A 511 -24.66 16.35 -18.00
C GLU A 511 -26.02 16.97 -18.38
N ASP A 512 -27.12 16.32 -18.03
CA ASP A 512 -28.49 16.78 -18.27
C ASP A 512 -29.16 17.42 -17.03
N ALA A 513 -28.38 17.76 -15.99
CA ALA A 513 -28.92 18.32 -14.75
C ALA A 513 -29.83 19.53 -15.00
N MET A 514 -30.99 19.52 -14.34
CA MET A 514 -31.94 20.63 -14.36
C MET A 514 -31.31 21.91 -13.79
N VAL A 515 -30.46 21.77 -12.77
CA VAL A 515 -29.78 22.84 -12.07
C VAL A 515 -28.29 22.53 -12.02
N SER A 516 -27.50 23.47 -12.50
CA SER A 516 -26.05 23.41 -12.48
C SER A 516 -25.48 24.41 -11.49
N LEU A 517 -24.55 23.99 -10.63
CA LEU A 517 -23.84 24.90 -9.75
C LEU A 517 -22.81 25.72 -10.55
N ARG A 518 -22.74 27.03 -10.29
CA ARG A 518 -21.85 27.98 -10.99
C ARG A 518 -21.00 28.83 -10.06
N GLY A 519 -21.39 28.95 -8.80
CA GLY A 519 -20.58 29.65 -7.82
C GLY A 519 -21.06 29.37 -6.40
N LEU A 520 -20.12 29.48 -5.47
CA LEU A 520 -20.33 29.28 -4.04
C LEU A 520 -19.58 30.41 -3.32
N TRP A 521 -20.30 31.22 -2.53
CA TRP A 521 -19.69 32.34 -1.80
C TRP A 521 -20.08 32.27 -0.33
N ASN A 522 -19.10 32.43 0.56
CA ASN A 522 -19.29 32.45 2.02
C ASN A 522 -20.05 31.22 2.55
N VAL A 523 -19.87 30.08 1.90
CA VAL A 523 -20.40 28.78 2.30
C VAL A 523 -19.21 27.84 2.44
N ALA A 524 -19.08 27.18 3.58
CA ALA A 524 -17.95 26.28 3.81
C ALA A 524 -18.03 25.01 2.94
N TRP A 525 -19.24 24.57 2.60
CA TRP A 525 -19.44 23.32 1.88
C TRP A 525 -20.84 23.15 1.28
N LEU A 526 -20.92 22.40 0.16
CA LEU A 526 -22.15 22.07 -0.53
C LEU A 526 -22.08 20.64 -1.09
N GLN A 527 -23.19 19.88 -0.96
CA GLN A 527 -23.43 18.63 -1.68
C GLN A 527 -24.72 18.72 -2.48
N GLN A 528 -24.71 18.14 -3.67
CA GLN A 528 -25.87 18.12 -4.56
C GLN A 528 -26.35 16.71 -4.83
N TRP A 529 -27.68 16.59 -4.94
CA TRP A 529 -28.38 15.45 -5.50
C TRP A 529 -29.30 15.93 -6.61
N ASN A 530 -29.26 15.28 -7.77
CA ASN A 530 -30.00 15.66 -8.96
C ASN A 530 -30.87 14.50 -9.47
N GLY A 531 -32.03 14.87 -10.01
CA GLY A 531 -32.93 13.99 -10.76
C GLY A 531 -33.62 14.79 -11.86
N GLN A 532 -34.38 14.12 -12.73
CA GLN A 532 -34.98 14.75 -13.91
C GLN A 532 -35.96 15.90 -13.59
N ARG A 533 -36.61 15.84 -12.41
CA ARG A 533 -37.64 16.82 -12.00
C ARG A 533 -37.34 17.49 -10.66
N ARG A 534 -36.21 17.20 -10.04
CA ARG A 534 -35.86 17.76 -8.74
C ARG A 534 -34.36 17.77 -8.55
N ALA A 535 -33.83 18.85 -8.00
CA ALA A 535 -32.48 18.89 -7.46
C ALA A 535 -32.54 19.32 -5.99
N VAL A 536 -31.59 18.86 -5.18
CA VAL A 536 -31.47 19.25 -3.78
C VAL A 536 -30.01 19.54 -3.48
N PHE A 537 -29.73 20.74 -2.98
CA PHE A 537 -28.40 21.12 -2.52
C PHE A 537 -28.42 21.18 -1.00
N TYR A 538 -27.57 20.41 -0.33
CA TYR A 538 -27.30 20.54 1.10
C TYR A 538 -26.12 21.47 1.30
N VAL A 539 -26.30 22.50 2.10
CA VAL A 539 -25.34 23.55 2.39
C VAL A 539 -25.05 23.55 3.89
N ARG A 540 -23.76 23.67 4.25
CA ARG A 540 -23.32 23.67 5.64
C ARG A 540 -22.46 24.88 5.98
N ASN A 541 -22.61 25.40 7.20
CA ASN A 541 -21.81 26.48 7.78
C ASN A 541 -21.74 27.73 6.88
N THR A 542 -22.90 28.35 6.70
CA THR A 542 -23.00 29.65 6.02
C THR A 542 -22.35 30.75 6.86
N ARG A 543 -21.67 31.70 6.19
CA ARG A 543 -21.08 32.90 6.77
C ARG A 543 -21.87 34.14 6.28
N PRO A 544 -21.63 35.34 6.84
CA PRO A 544 -22.26 36.55 6.34
C PRO A 544 -22.16 36.69 4.82
N ASP A 545 -23.25 37.11 4.17
CA ASP A 545 -23.37 37.24 2.71
C ASP A 545 -23.26 35.90 1.94
N ALA A 546 -23.61 34.79 2.60
CA ALA A 546 -23.66 33.48 1.94
C ALA A 546 -24.63 33.48 0.77
N ARG A 547 -24.19 32.95 -0.38
CA ARG A 547 -25.03 32.78 -1.57
C ARG A 547 -24.53 31.66 -2.45
N ILE A 548 -25.45 31.07 -3.21
CA ILE A 548 -25.13 30.10 -4.26
C ILE A 548 -25.53 30.66 -5.62
N GLY A 549 -24.72 30.37 -6.63
CA GLY A 549 -24.95 30.75 -8.01
C GLY A 549 -25.34 29.53 -8.81
N VAL A 550 -26.50 29.53 -9.43
CA VAL A 550 -27.01 28.39 -10.19
C VAL A 550 -27.43 28.78 -11.60
N ARG A 551 -27.30 27.84 -12.54
CA ARG A 551 -27.90 27.95 -13.87
C ARG A 551 -28.98 26.88 -14.01
N VAL A 552 -30.14 27.26 -14.53
CA VAL A 552 -31.29 26.37 -14.65
C VAL A 552 -31.68 26.23 -16.13
N ARG A 553 -32.07 25.03 -16.56
CA ARG A 553 -32.49 24.77 -17.94
C ARG A 553 -33.95 25.15 -18.22
N HIS A 554 -34.75 25.12 -17.17
CA HIS A 554 -36.18 25.40 -17.19
C HIS A 554 -36.50 26.36 -16.05
N ARG A 555 -37.72 26.92 -16.06
CA ARG A 555 -38.23 27.65 -14.91
C ARG A 555 -38.31 26.71 -13.72
N VAL A 556 -37.66 27.07 -12.63
CA VAL A 556 -37.69 26.29 -11.38
C VAL A 556 -38.04 27.19 -10.21
N LEU A 557 -38.58 26.57 -9.17
CA LEU A 557 -38.78 27.17 -7.87
C LEU A 557 -37.70 26.64 -6.93
N ALA A 558 -36.87 27.53 -6.40
CA ALA A 558 -35.87 27.19 -5.39
C ALA A 558 -36.45 27.44 -3.99
N ARG A 559 -36.44 26.44 -3.11
CA ARG A 559 -36.92 26.54 -1.72
C ARG A 559 -35.77 26.29 -0.76
N VAL A 560 -35.49 27.24 0.12
CA VAL A 560 -34.46 27.12 1.17
C VAL A 560 -35.13 26.63 2.44
N ILE A 561 -34.59 25.56 3.03
CA ILE A 561 -35.14 24.84 4.17
C ILE A 561 -34.06 24.79 5.26
N ASP A 562 -34.38 25.27 6.46
CA ASP A 562 -33.58 25.02 7.66
C ASP A 562 -33.78 23.56 8.09
N LEU A 563 -32.72 22.75 7.98
CA LEU A 563 -32.80 21.33 8.24
C LEU A 563 -32.93 20.97 9.73
N ASN A 564 -32.47 21.86 10.62
CA ASN A 564 -32.56 21.63 12.06
C ASN A 564 -33.97 21.91 12.58
N ARG A 565 -34.69 22.84 11.94
CA ARG A 565 -36.08 23.17 12.27
C ARG A 565 -37.09 22.44 11.37
N ALA A 566 -36.64 21.91 10.24
CA ALA A 566 -37.47 21.38 9.16
C ALA A 566 -38.51 22.40 8.65
N VAL A 567 -38.10 23.68 8.53
CA VAL A 567 -38.98 24.79 8.11
C VAL A 567 -38.43 25.43 6.83
N GLU A 568 -39.31 25.70 5.87
CA GLU A 568 -39.00 26.53 4.71
C GLU A 568 -38.84 27.99 5.15
N ILE A 569 -37.71 28.59 4.83
CA ILE A 569 -37.35 29.95 5.26
C ILE A 569 -37.36 30.96 4.12
N ALA A 570 -37.22 30.51 2.88
CA ALA A 570 -37.29 31.38 1.70
C ALA A 570 -37.61 30.60 0.43
N THR A 571 -38.26 31.26 -0.53
CA THR A 571 -38.58 30.71 -1.85
C THR A 571 -38.24 31.72 -2.94
N TYR A 572 -37.56 31.26 -3.99
CA TYR A 572 -37.08 32.08 -5.10
C TYR A 572 -37.50 31.48 -6.44
N PRO A 573 -38.29 32.19 -7.27
CA PRO A 573 -38.51 31.78 -8.65
C PRO A 573 -37.25 32.06 -9.49
N ILE A 574 -36.80 31.07 -10.26
CA ILE A 574 -35.60 31.18 -11.10
C ILE A 574 -35.98 30.93 -12.55
N GLU A 575 -35.76 31.95 -13.37
CA GLU A 575 -35.93 31.89 -14.82
C GLU A 575 -34.67 31.30 -15.48
N PRO A 576 -34.82 30.55 -16.60
CA PRO A 576 -33.69 30.08 -17.36
C PRO A 576 -32.97 31.27 -18.02
N ASP A 577 -31.76 31.58 -17.55
CA ASP A 577 -30.86 32.55 -18.17
C ASP A 577 -29.55 31.88 -18.59
N THR A 578 -29.18 32.07 -19.85
CA THR A 578 -27.93 31.55 -20.42
C THR A 578 -26.74 32.46 -20.11
N ARG A 579 -26.96 33.75 -19.80
CA ARG A 579 -25.89 34.74 -19.65
C ARG A 579 -25.36 34.83 -18.22
N HIS A 580 -26.23 34.90 -17.20
CA HIS A 580 -25.79 35.06 -15.82
C HIS A 580 -26.35 33.96 -14.90
N PRO A 581 -25.55 33.40 -13.97
CA PRO A 581 -26.07 32.49 -12.96
C PRO A 581 -27.00 33.27 -12.01
N ALA A 582 -28.16 32.68 -11.72
CA ALA A 582 -29.07 33.21 -10.71
C ALA A 582 -28.43 33.07 -9.32
N SER A 583 -28.43 34.15 -8.55
CA SER A 583 -27.89 34.19 -7.19
C SER A 583 -29.00 33.97 -6.18
N ILE A 584 -28.84 32.98 -5.31
CA ILE A 584 -29.77 32.67 -4.21
C ILE A 584 -29.07 33.04 -2.91
N PRO A 585 -29.53 34.08 -2.19
CA PRO A 585 -28.99 34.42 -0.89
C PRO A 585 -29.39 33.35 0.14
N LEU A 586 -28.45 33.03 1.02
CA LEU A 586 -28.62 32.07 2.11
C LEU A 586 -28.60 32.82 3.45
N PRO A 587 -29.34 32.35 4.46
CA PRO A 587 -29.30 32.93 5.79
C PRO A 587 -27.88 32.90 6.37
N ASP A 588 -27.52 33.94 7.10
CA ASP A 588 -26.25 34.02 7.80
C ASP A 588 -26.20 33.02 8.97
N ALA A 589 -25.02 32.43 9.21
CA ALA A 589 -24.73 31.56 10.35
C ALA A 589 -25.67 30.34 10.51
N ALA A 590 -26.35 29.93 9.45
CA ALA A 590 -27.08 28.67 9.42
C ALA A 590 -26.11 27.49 9.33
N ALA A 591 -26.25 26.55 10.27
CA ALA A 591 -25.44 25.34 10.34
C ALA A 591 -25.77 24.38 9.18
N ASP A 592 -27.05 24.11 8.92
CA ASP A 592 -27.51 23.09 7.97
C ASP A 592 -28.73 23.56 7.18
N LEU A 593 -28.58 23.69 5.86
CA LEU A 593 -29.63 24.13 4.95
C LEU A 593 -29.82 23.14 3.81
N ALA A 594 -31.06 22.91 3.38
CA ALA A 594 -31.35 22.28 2.10
C ALA A 594 -31.97 23.29 1.15
N ILE A 595 -31.61 23.21 -0.12
CA ILE A 595 -32.18 24.04 -1.19
C ILE A 595 -32.75 23.09 -2.22
N THR A 596 -34.07 22.98 -2.28
CA THR A 596 -34.74 22.18 -3.31
C THR A 596 -35.03 23.00 -4.54
N PHE A 597 -34.93 22.39 -5.71
CA PHE A 597 -35.28 22.97 -6.98
C PHE A 597 -36.29 22.06 -7.65
N GLU A 598 -37.44 22.60 -8.03
CA GLU A 598 -38.51 21.86 -8.70
C GLU A 598 -39.06 22.68 -9.89
N PRO A 599 -39.43 22.06 -11.02
CA PRO A 599 -40.06 22.76 -12.13
C PRO A 599 -41.29 23.55 -11.68
N ARG A 600 -41.42 24.76 -12.21
CA ARG A 600 -42.58 25.61 -11.96
C ARG A 600 -43.69 25.38 -12.96
#